data_AF-A0A7V2F3Q3-F1
#
_entry.id   AF-A0A7V2F3Q3-F1
#
_cell.length_a   1.000
_cell.length_b   1.000
_cell.length_c   1.000
_cell.angle_alpha   90.00
_cell.angle_beta   90.00
_cell.angle_gamma   90.00
#
_symmetry.space_group_name_H-M   'P 1'
#
loop_
_entity.id
_entity.type
_entity.pdbx_description
1 polymer ?
#
loop_
_entity_poly.entity_id
_entity_poly.type
_entity_poly.pdbx_seq_one_letter_code
_entity_poly.pdbx_strand_id
1 'polypeptide(L)'
;MGRSLELLPERGTDVRGVRILPPPHARRRGDRGVETRTIRKEEGVKEIRYDLLGTAFVEERIDYTGFELRSHFIRERTGIATDGLIAFIGGCRVEGGALVDLEDSEAGDYIAAERMLHFIGEHFAVGAREGNLRLRLLVAIAGELIGGDAAGTAAERRGDDLFVEGRKLSVAISTVSAVSSLMHFGINIDPAGAPVKAVGLDELGIDPERFARSVLERYGEECRSIETALRKVRGVD
;
A
#
# COMPACT_ATOMS: atom_id res chain seq x y z
N MET A 1 -26.99 -45.47 20.01
CA MET A 1 -27.61 -45.48 18.67
C MET A 1 -28.21 -44.11 18.41
N GLY A 2 -27.68 -43.41 17.40
CA GLY A 2 -28.28 -42.29 16.65
C GLY A 2 -28.84 -41.10 17.42
N ARG A 3 -28.07 -40.00 17.51
CA ARG A 3 -28.66 -38.65 17.54
C ARG A 3 -27.99 -37.78 16.48
N SER A 4 -28.85 -37.20 15.65
CA SER A 4 -28.59 -36.50 14.39
C SER A 4 -27.60 -35.35 14.51
N LEU A 5 -26.75 -35.21 13.49
CA LEU A 5 -26.15 -33.93 13.12
C LEU A 5 -27.25 -33.00 12.60
N GLU A 6 -27.52 -31.91 13.32
CA GLU A 6 -28.20 -30.75 12.75
C GLU A 6 -27.15 -29.89 12.01
N LEU A 7 -27.34 -29.75 10.70
CA LEU A 7 -26.61 -28.85 9.83
C LEU A 7 -27.08 -27.41 10.10
N LEU A 8 -26.16 -26.55 10.53
CA LEU A 8 -26.38 -25.10 10.58
C LEU A 8 -26.21 -24.50 9.17
N PRO A 9 -27.00 -23.48 8.79
CA PRO A 9 -27.02 -22.97 7.43
C PRO A 9 -25.78 -22.11 7.11
N GLU A 10 -25.27 -22.27 5.91
CA GLU A 10 -24.21 -21.44 5.34
C GLU A 10 -24.66 -19.98 5.24
N ARG A 11 -23.92 -19.07 5.89
CA ARG A 11 -24.04 -17.63 5.64
C ARG A 11 -23.05 -17.27 4.54
N GLY A 12 -23.58 -17.11 3.32
CA GLY A 12 -22.88 -16.44 2.24
C GLY A 12 -22.64 -14.98 2.61
N THR A 13 -21.38 -14.60 2.80
CA THR A 13 -20.97 -13.20 2.86
C THR A 13 -20.75 -12.70 1.44
N ASP A 14 -21.73 -11.93 0.97
CA ASP A 14 -21.72 -11.16 -0.26
C ASP A 14 -20.74 -9.98 -0.10
N VAL A 15 -19.47 -10.17 -0.46
CA VAL A 15 -18.46 -9.09 -0.53
C VAL A 15 -18.65 -8.32 -1.84
N ARG A 16 -19.60 -7.38 -1.85
CA ARG A 16 -19.74 -6.37 -2.90
C ARG A 16 -19.13 -5.07 -2.41
N GLY A 17 -18.01 -4.65 -3.02
CA GLY A 17 -17.42 -3.32 -2.76
C GLY A 17 -15.94 -3.16 -3.06
N VAL A 18 -15.23 -4.18 -3.58
CA VAL A 18 -13.79 -4.05 -3.91
C VAL A 18 -13.61 -3.81 -5.40
N ARG A 19 -13.20 -2.60 -5.77
CA ARG A 19 -12.81 -2.27 -7.15
C ARG A 19 -11.31 -2.50 -7.34
N ILE A 20 -10.96 -3.68 -7.87
CA ILE A 20 -9.60 -3.97 -8.35
C ILE A 20 -9.33 -3.06 -9.55
N LEU A 21 -8.27 -2.26 -9.49
CA LEU A 21 -7.89 -1.36 -10.58
C LEU A 21 -7.29 -2.16 -11.75
N PRO A 22 -7.81 -2.03 -12.98
CA PRO A 22 -7.13 -2.56 -14.16
C PRO A 22 -5.91 -1.69 -14.54
N PRO A 23 -4.87 -2.25 -15.18
CA PRO A 23 -3.65 -1.51 -15.51
C PRO A 23 -3.85 -0.49 -16.65
N PRO A 24 -3.00 0.57 -16.72
CA PRO A 24 -3.10 1.64 -17.72
C PRO A 24 -2.54 1.21 -19.09
N HIS A 25 -3.22 1.63 -20.16
CA HIS A 25 -2.91 1.25 -21.55
C HIS A 25 -1.67 1.98 -22.10
N ALA A 26 -0.66 1.22 -22.56
CA ALA A 26 0.50 1.75 -23.28
C ALA A 26 0.14 2.20 -24.71
N ARG A 27 0.55 3.43 -25.07
CA ARG A 27 0.38 4.01 -26.42
C ARG A 27 1.28 3.29 -27.44
N ARG A 28 0.72 2.96 -28.61
CA ARG A 28 1.45 2.38 -29.74
C ARG A 28 2.25 3.45 -30.50
N ARG A 29 3.53 3.18 -30.78
CA ARG A 29 4.34 3.87 -31.79
C ARG A 29 4.62 2.92 -32.97
N GLY A 30 4.57 3.48 -34.17
CA GLY A 30 4.50 2.76 -35.44
C GLY A 30 5.79 2.07 -35.91
N ASP A 31 5.54 0.87 -36.44
CA ASP A 31 6.03 0.25 -37.68
C ASP A 31 7.40 0.61 -38.27
N ARG A 32 8.26 -0.41 -38.42
CA ARG A 32 8.99 -0.72 -39.66
C ARG A 32 9.38 -2.21 -39.65
N GLY A 33 9.04 -2.87 -40.75
CA GLY A 33 8.87 -4.32 -40.84
C GLY A 33 10.13 -5.15 -40.92
N VAL A 34 9.97 -6.40 -40.50
CA VAL A 34 10.77 -7.57 -40.90
C VAL A 34 9.78 -8.72 -41.05
N GLU A 35 9.72 -9.32 -42.25
CA GLU A 35 8.88 -10.48 -42.55
C GLU A 35 9.18 -11.63 -41.58
N THR A 36 8.15 -12.12 -40.90
CA THR A 36 8.27 -13.30 -40.04
C THR A 36 7.20 -14.32 -40.42
N ARG A 37 7.67 -15.56 -40.62
CA ARG A 37 6.89 -16.76 -40.94
C ARG A 37 5.57 -16.81 -40.18
N THR A 38 4.49 -17.10 -40.91
CA THR A 38 3.14 -17.33 -40.39
C THR A 38 3.13 -18.55 -39.46
N ILE A 39 3.26 -18.31 -38.16
CA ILE A 39 2.92 -19.29 -37.13
C ILE A 39 1.39 -19.26 -36.99
N ARG A 40 0.76 -20.42 -37.19
CA ARG A 40 -0.68 -20.60 -37.01
C ARG A 40 -1.06 -20.14 -35.59
N LYS A 41 -2.04 -19.25 -35.48
CA LYS A 41 -2.64 -18.82 -34.21
C LYS A 41 -3.29 -20.04 -33.55
N GLU A 42 -2.63 -20.64 -32.58
CA GLU A 42 -3.27 -21.52 -31.62
C GLU A 42 -4.11 -20.70 -30.64
N GLU A 43 -5.28 -21.23 -30.34
CA GLU A 43 -6.33 -20.60 -29.56
C GLU A 43 -5.91 -20.39 -28.10
N GLY A 44 -6.11 -19.16 -27.60
CA GLY A 44 -6.44 -18.91 -26.21
C GLY A 44 -5.46 -19.36 -25.13
N VAL A 45 -4.16 -19.06 -25.24
CA VAL A 45 -3.30 -19.04 -24.05
C VAL A 45 -3.80 -17.90 -23.16
N LYS A 46 -4.55 -18.22 -22.09
CA LYS A 46 -4.69 -17.30 -20.96
C LYS A 46 -3.27 -17.01 -20.50
N GLU A 47 -2.82 -15.77 -20.72
CA GLU A 47 -1.55 -15.30 -20.20
C GLU A 47 -1.62 -15.40 -18.68
N ILE A 48 -1.07 -16.48 -18.10
CA ILE A 48 -0.92 -16.61 -16.65
C ILE A 48 0.21 -15.66 -16.28
N ARG A 49 -0.13 -14.39 -16.03
CA ARG A 49 0.78 -13.48 -15.35
C ARG A 49 0.73 -13.84 -13.87
N TYR A 50 1.86 -14.28 -13.33
CA TYR A 50 2.04 -14.34 -11.90
C TYR A 50 2.09 -12.91 -11.39
N ASP A 51 1.00 -12.42 -10.81
CA ASP A 51 1.02 -11.16 -10.08
C ASP A 51 1.83 -11.35 -8.80
N LEU A 52 2.90 -10.58 -8.66
CA LEU A 52 3.81 -10.64 -7.52
C LEU A 52 3.32 -9.77 -6.36
N LEU A 53 2.51 -8.75 -6.66
CA LEU A 53 1.94 -7.81 -5.71
C LEU A 53 0.49 -7.53 -6.06
N GLY A 54 -0.42 -7.75 -5.12
CA GLY A 54 -1.80 -7.28 -5.20
C GLY A 54 -1.94 -5.88 -4.62
N THR A 55 -2.73 -5.02 -5.26
CA THR A 55 -3.07 -3.70 -4.71
C THR A 55 -4.58 -3.47 -4.69
N ALA A 56 -5.05 -2.76 -3.65
CA ALA A 56 -6.46 -2.41 -3.56
C ALA A 56 -6.66 -1.11 -2.77
N PHE A 57 -7.63 -0.29 -3.21
CA PHE A 57 -8.22 0.73 -2.37
C PHE A 57 -9.52 0.16 -1.77
N VAL A 58 -9.63 0.17 -0.45
CA VAL A 58 -10.82 -0.31 0.27
C VAL A 58 -11.73 0.90 0.53
N GLU A 59 -12.93 0.86 -0.06
CA GLU A 59 -13.92 1.95 0.01
C GLU A 59 -14.56 2.06 1.40
N GLU A 60 -14.63 0.95 2.14
CA GLU A 60 -15.12 0.94 3.51
C GLU A 60 -14.17 1.73 4.43
N ARG A 61 -14.76 2.54 5.32
CA ARG A 61 -13.99 3.20 6.38
C ARG A 61 -13.39 2.16 7.31
N ILE A 62 -12.08 2.28 7.57
CA ILE A 62 -11.37 1.46 8.54
C ILE A 62 -10.51 2.40 9.40
N ASP A 63 -10.79 2.46 10.70
CA ASP A 63 -9.97 3.22 11.63
C ASP A 63 -8.69 2.44 11.97
N TYR A 64 -7.55 3.12 12.02
CA TYR A 64 -6.27 2.53 12.37
C TYR A 64 -5.98 2.71 13.86
N THR A 65 -5.89 1.59 14.56
CA THR A 65 -5.63 1.48 15.99
C THR A 65 -4.25 0.91 16.32
N GLY A 66 -3.51 0.50 15.28
CA GLY A 66 -2.26 -0.26 15.39
C GLY A 66 -2.47 -1.77 15.27
N PHE A 67 -3.67 -2.29 15.56
CA PHE A 67 -3.98 -3.71 15.43
C PHE A 67 -3.99 -4.20 13.98
N GLU A 68 -4.23 -3.29 13.04
CA GLU A 68 -4.27 -3.57 11.60
C GLU A 68 -2.86 -3.86 11.04
N LEU A 69 -1.80 -3.43 11.74
CA LEU A 69 -0.41 -3.77 11.40
C LEU A 69 -0.08 -5.19 11.89
N ARG A 70 -0.70 -6.19 11.27
CA ARG A 70 -0.51 -7.61 11.59
C ARG A 70 -0.49 -8.49 10.34
N SER A 71 0.12 -9.65 10.48
CA SER A 71 0.19 -10.65 9.40
C SER A 71 -1.20 -11.02 8.89
N HIS A 72 -1.33 -11.13 7.57
CA HIS A 72 -2.54 -11.52 6.85
C HIS A 72 -3.74 -10.58 6.96
N PHE A 73 -3.59 -9.39 7.56
CA PHE A 73 -4.67 -8.39 7.56
C PHE A 73 -5.14 -8.09 6.13
N ILE A 74 -4.19 -7.90 5.20
CA ILE A 74 -4.50 -7.63 3.79
C ILE A 74 -5.34 -8.76 3.17
N ARG A 75 -4.92 -10.01 3.38
CA ARG A 75 -5.62 -11.20 2.87
C ARG A 75 -7.03 -11.30 3.42
N GLU A 76 -7.21 -11.10 4.72
CA GLU A 76 -8.53 -11.16 5.36
C GLU A 76 -9.48 -10.07 4.82
N ARG A 77 -8.96 -8.87 4.58
CA ARG A 77 -9.77 -7.73 4.11
C ARG A 77 -10.07 -7.76 2.61
N THR A 78 -9.21 -8.36 1.79
CA THR A 78 -9.28 -8.21 0.32
C THR A 78 -9.20 -9.50 -0.48
N GLY A 79 -8.81 -10.61 0.14
CA GLY A 79 -8.55 -11.87 -0.54
C GLY A 79 -7.22 -11.93 -1.32
N ILE A 80 -6.40 -10.88 -1.30
CA ILE A 80 -5.07 -10.87 -1.92
C ILE A 80 -4.21 -11.96 -1.24
N ALA A 81 -3.68 -12.88 -2.04
CA ALA A 81 -2.93 -14.06 -1.58
C ALA A 81 -1.42 -13.99 -1.93
N THR A 82 -0.96 -12.87 -2.48
CA THR A 82 0.44 -12.56 -2.82
C THR A 82 1.01 -11.60 -1.77
N ASP A 83 2.18 -11.00 -2.02
CA ASP A 83 2.51 -9.73 -1.37
C ASP A 83 1.37 -8.73 -1.65
N GLY A 84 1.17 -7.78 -0.74
CA GLY A 84 0.06 -6.85 -0.83
C GLY A 84 0.39 -5.44 -0.38
N LEU A 85 -0.24 -4.46 -1.04
CA LEU A 85 -0.36 -3.09 -0.54
C LEU A 85 -1.80 -2.62 -0.69
N ILE A 86 -2.45 -2.31 0.42
CA ILE A 86 -3.81 -1.76 0.40
C ILE A 86 -3.82 -0.34 0.94
N ALA A 87 -4.78 0.45 0.48
CA ALA A 87 -5.07 1.76 1.01
C ALA A 87 -6.53 1.87 1.47
N PHE A 88 -6.77 2.65 2.52
CA PHE A 88 -8.11 2.93 3.05
C PHE A 88 -8.13 4.24 3.82
N ILE A 89 -9.32 4.78 4.08
CA ILE A 89 -9.49 6.03 4.81
C ILE A 89 -10.22 5.74 6.13
N GLY A 90 -9.73 6.34 7.22
CA GLY A 90 -10.36 6.29 8.53
C GLY A 90 -9.70 7.24 9.52
N GLY A 91 -10.08 7.13 10.78
CA GLY A 91 -9.42 7.83 11.88
C GLY A 91 -8.14 7.12 12.30
N CYS A 92 -7.27 7.83 12.99
CA CYS A 92 -6.07 7.27 13.58
C CYS A 92 -6.05 7.50 15.08
N ARG A 93 -5.83 6.44 15.86
CA ARG A 93 -5.50 6.54 17.29
C ARG A 93 -4.64 5.35 17.70
N VAL A 94 -3.36 5.60 17.96
CA VAL A 94 -2.41 4.60 18.44
C VAL A 94 -1.77 5.11 19.72
N GLU A 95 -1.84 4.31 20.78
CA GLU A 95 -1.33 4.65 22.11
C GLU A 95 -0.90 3.38 22.86
N GLY A 96 -0.02 3.56 23.85
CA GLY A 96 0.44 2.47 24.72
C GLY A 96 1.05 1.30 23.94
N GLY A 97 0.65 0.08 24.27
CA GLY A 97 1.20 -1.15 23.67
C GLY A 97 0.91 -1.38 22.18
N ALA A 98 0.13 -0.49 21.55
CA ALA A 98 -0.09 -0.51 20.10
C ALA A 98 0.99 0.28 19.33
N LEU A 99 1.79 1.10 20.02
CA LEU A 99 2.96 1.75 19.44
C LEU A 99 4.06 0.71 19.22
N VAL A 100 4.33 0.44 17.94
CA VAL A 100 5.40 -0.47 17.53
C VAL A 100 6.76 0.23 17.56
N ASP A 101 6.77 1.55 17.40
CA ASP A 101 7.98 2.35 17.61
C ASP A 101 8.32 2.40 19.10
N LEU A 102 9.49 1.90 19.45
CA LEU A 102 9.95 1.85 20.83
C LEU A 102 10.31 3.25 21.36
N GLU A 103 10.80 4.15 20.50
CA GLU A 103 11.12 5.52 20.91
C GLU A 103 9.84 6.27 21.28
N ASP A 104 8.79 6.18 20.45
CA ASP A 104 7.47 6.77 20.73
C ASP A 104 6.85 6.13 22.00
N SER A 105 6.95 4.80 22.15
CA SER A 105 6.43 4.11 23.32
C SER A 105 7.15 4.49 24.61
N GLU A 106 8.48 4.64 24.58
CA GLU A 106 9.29 5.03 25.75
C GLU A 106 9.09 6.49 26.13
N ALA A 107 8.81 7.35 25.15
CA ALA A 107 8.43 8.75 25.36
C ALA A 107 7.00 8.92 25.92
N GLY A 108 6.16 7.87 25.84
CA GLY A 108 4.75 7.95 26.21
C GLY A 108 3.93 8.77 25.21
N ASP A 109 4.37 8.80 23.95
CA ASP A 109 3.71 9.52 22.87
C ASP A 109 2.42 8.80 22.44
N TYR A 110 1.71 9.42 21.48
CA TYR A 110 0.56 8.84 20.82
C TYR A 110 0.49 9.35 19.39
N ILE A 111 -0.20 8.62 18.52
CA ILE A 111 -0.45 9.04 17.15
C ILE A 111 -1.96 9.21 16.98
N ALA A 112 -2.38 10.40 16.54
CA ALA A 112 -3.80 10.67 16.32
C ALA A 112 -4.05 11.60 15.14
N ALA A 113 -5.16 11.36 14.44
CA ALA A 113 -5.72 12.23 13.43
C ALA A 113 -7.21 11.91 13.24
N GLU A 114 -8.05 12.92 13.03
CA GLU A 114 -9.49 12.75 12.77
C GLU A 114 -9.74 11.96 11.48
N ARG A 115 -8.98 12.27 10.42
CA ARG A 115 -8.99 11.51 9.17
C ARG A 115 -7.59 11.36 8.60
N MET A 116 -7.25 10.13 8.23
CA MET A 116 -5.97 9.75 7.68
C MET A 116 -6.18 8.76 6.52
N LEU A 117 -5.35 8.91 5.50
CA LEU A 117 -5.19 7.93 4.44
C LEU A 117 -4.14 6.92 4.91
N HIS A 118 -4.53 5.67 5.08
CA HIS A 118 -3.66 4.60 5.54
C HIS A 118 -3.25 3.72 4.37
N PHE A 119 -1.98 3.31 4.37
CA PHE A 119 -1.47 2.22 3.58
C PHE A 119 -0.99 1.11 4.52
N ILE A 120 -1.40 -0.12 4.26
CA ILE A 120 -0.87 -1.32 4.92
C ILE A 120 -0.23 -2.20 3.85
N GLY A 121 1.05 -2.48 4.03
CA GLY A 121 1.84 -3.34 3.17
C GLY A 121 2.28 -4.60 3.89
N GLU A 122 2.27 -5.72 3.18
CA GLU A 122 2.74 -7.02 3.66
C GLU A 122 3.57 -7.70 2.56
N HIS A 123 4.81 -8.05 2.89
CA HIS A 123 5.74 -8.72 1.99
C HIS A 123 6.31 -9.99 2.61
N PHE A 124 6.22 -11.10 1.88
CA PHE A 124 6.70 -12.41 2.33
C PHE A 124 8.16 -12.64 1.96
N ALA A 125 8.87 -13.41 2.78
CA ALA A 125 10.31 -13.68 2.62
C ALA A 125 11.21 -12.42 2.57
N VAL A 126 10.70 -11.30 3.07
CA VAL A 126 11.40 -10.03 3.20
C VAL A 126 11.79 -9.82 4.67
N GLY A 127 13.06 -9.52 4.93
CA GLY A 127 13.56 -9.19 6.27
C GLY A 127 13.42 -7.70 6.61
N ALA A 128 13.57 -7.35 7.89
CA ALA A 128 13.31 -5.99 8.41
C ALA A 128 14.02 -4.87 7.63
N ARG A 129 15.28 -5.07 7.20
CA ARG A 129 16.02 -4.08 6.41
C ARG A 129 15.35 -3.79 5.07
N GLU A 130 14.99 -4.83 4.32
CA GLU A 130 14.34 -4.67 3.02
C GLU A 130 12.89 -4.17 3.19
N GLY A 131 12.19 -4.61 4.24
CA GLY A 131 10.88 -4.06 4.61
C GLY A 131 10.93 -2.54 4.82
N ASN A 132 11.91 -2.04 5.57
CA ASN A 132 12.09 -0.60 5.77
C ASN A 132 12.49 0.13 4.47
N LEU A 133 13.32 -0.48 3.62
CA LEU A 133 13.63 0.08 2.29
C LEU A 133 12.38 0.21 1.42
N ARG A 134 11.49 -0.79 1.43
CA ARG A 134 10.22 -0.78 0.71
C ARG A 134 9.26 0.29 1.25
N LEU A 135 9.19 0.48 2.57
CA LEU A 135 8.46 1.60 3.18
C LEU A 135 9.02 2.95 2.70
N ARG A 136 10.34 3.13 2.73
CA ARG A 136 10.98 4.38 2.27
C ARG A 136 10.75 4.64 0.78
N LEU A 137 10.69 3.60 -0.05
CA LEU A 137 10.29 3.71 -1.46
C LEU A 137 8.84 4.19 -1.59
N LEU A 138 7.91 3.63 -0.80
CA LEU A 138 6.50 4.08 -0.78
C LEU A 138 6.37 5.55 -0.37
N VAL A 139 7.11 5.97 0.67
CA VAL A 139 7.15 7.36 1.13
C VAL A 139 7.72 8.28 0.05
N ALA A 140 8.79 7.87 -0.65
CA ALA A 140 9.35 8.64 -1.75
C ALA A 140 8.36 8.83 -2.90
N ILE A 141 7.66 7.76 -3.31
CA ILE A 141 6.60 7.81 -4.33
C ILE A 141 5.50 8.79 -3.92
N ALA A 142 5.03 8.72 -2.68
CA ALA A 142 3.99 9.62 -2.19
C ALA A 142 4.46 11.09 -2.19
N GLY A 143 5.70 11.35 -1.75
CA GLY A 143 6.29 12.69 -1.77
C GLY A 143 6.42 13.27 -3.19
N GLU A 144 6.84 12.44 -4.16
CA GLU A 144 6.92 12.84 -5.58
C GLU A 144 5.54 13.20 -6.14
N LEU A 145 4.50 12.41 -5.83
CA LEU A 145 3.14 12.66 -6.29
C LEU A 145 2.54 13.94 -5.67
N ILE A 146 2.78 14.20 -4.38
CA ILE A 146 2.34 15.45 -3.73
C ILE A 146 2.97 16.67 -4.42
N GLY A 147 4.26 16.60 -4.74
CA GLY A 147 4.96 17.67 -5.44
C GLY A 147 4.53 17.89 -6.90
N GLY A 148 3.93 16.87 -7.53
CA GLY A 148 3.42 16.94 -8.90
C GLY A 148 1.98 17.45 -9.02
N ASP A 149 1.11 17.11 -8.05
CA ASP A 149 -0.31 17.50 -8.05
C ASP A 149 -0.57 18.91 -7.49
N ALA A 150 0.30 19.41 -6.61
CA ALA A 150 0.20 20.75 -6.06
C ALA A 150 1.17 21.72 -6.77
N ALA A 151 0.64 22.59 -7.63
CA ALA A 151 1.42 23.64 -8.31
C ALA A 151 1.99 24.66 -7.29
N GLY A 152 3.09 24.31 -6.63
CA GLY A 152 3.83 25.16 -5.70
C GLY A 152 4.20 24.55 -4.36
N THR A 153 3.70 23.35 -4.01
CA THR A 153 3.97 22.72 -2.70
C THR A 153 4.94 21.55 -2.86
N ALA A 154 6.18 21.72 -2.38
CA ALA A 154 7.14 20.61 -2.34
C ALA A 154 7.05 19.87 -1.00
N ALA A 155 6.69 18.58 -1.03
CA ALA A 155 6.84 17.72 0.12
C ALA A 155 8.34 17.46 0.38
N GLU A 156 8.79 17.76 1.59
CA GLU A 156 10.14 17.44 2.06
C GLU A 156 10.12 16.07 2.73
N ARG A 157 10.91 15.12 2.23
CA ARG A 157 11.08 13.82 2.88
C ARG A 157 12.26 13.86 3.86
N ARG A 158 12.02 13.46 5.11
CA ARG A 158 13.04 13.28 6.15
C ARG A 158 12.96 11.85 6.67
N GLY A 159 13.85 10.98 6.21
CA GLY A 159 13.74 9.55 6.51
C GLY A 159 12.51 8.93 5.84
N ASP A 160 11.58 8.43 6.64
CA ASP A 160 10.28 7.86 6.28
C ASP A 160 9.09 8.81 6.55
N ASP A 161 9.36 10.02 7.01
CA ASP A 161 8.34 11.06 7.17
C ASP A 161 8.32 12.05 6.00
N LEU A 162 7.12 12.57 5.71
CA LEU A 162 6.87 13.69 4.81
C LEU A 162 6.47 14.94 5.59
N PHE A 163 6.96 16.09 5.14
CA PHE A 163 6.68 17.40 5.69
C PHE A 163 6.28 18.38 4.59
N VAL A 164 5.44 19.36 4.92
CA VAL A 164 5.16 20.52 4.08
C VAL A 164 5.31 21.78 4.93
N GLU A 165 6.17 22.71 4.50
CA GLU A 165 6.45 23.95 5.23
C GLU A 165 6.83 23.72 6.71
N GLY A 166 7.59 22.65 6.97
CA GLY A 166 8.00 22.25 8.32
C GLY A 166 6.90 21.61 9.18
N ARG A 167 5.70 21.39 8.66
CA ARG A 167 4.61 20.66 9.34
C ARG A 167 4.59 19.20 8.92
N LYS A 168 4.37 18.29 9.87
CA LYS A 168 4.38 16.84 9.61
C LYS A 168 3.10 16.41 8.86
N LEU A 169 3.28 15.77 7.71
CA LEU A 169 2.18 15.30 6.85
C LEU A 169 1.88 13.82 7.05
N SER A 170 2.88 13.02 7.38
CA SER A 170 2.74 11.57 7.48
C SER A 170 3.32 10.98 8.77
N VAL A 171 2.97 9.72 9.01
CA VAL A 171 3.61 8.82 9.97
C VAL A 171 3.89 7.50 9.26
N ALA A 172 4.94 6.81 9.65
CA ALA A 172 5.37 5.58 8.98
C ALA A 172 5.99 4.63 9.99
N ILE A 173 5.77 3.33 9.82
CA ILE A 173 6.43 2.30 10.62
C ILE A 173 6.60 1.02 9.80
N SER A 174 7.73 0.35 9.99
CA SER A 174 8.00 -0.97 9.42
C SER A 174 8.44 -1.93 10.51
N THR A 175 7.87 -3.12 10.51
CA THR A 175 8.23 -4.20 11.44
C THR A 175 8.18 -5.56 10.74
N VAL A 176 8.45 -6.62 11.48
CA VAL A 176 8.33 -8.01 11.01
C VAL A 176 7.41 -8.80 11.94
N SER A 177 6.59 -9.65 11.34
CA SER A 177 5.91 -10.73 12.04
C SER A 177 6.77 -12.00 11.98
N ALA A 178 6.24 -13.10 12.51
CA ALA A 178 6.87 -14.42 12.35
C ALA A 178 6.91 -14.91 10.88
N VAL A 179 6.12 -14.33 9.98
CA VAL A 179 5.90 -14.86 8.63
C VAL A 179 6.08 -13.82 7.50
N SER A 180 6.14 -12.53 7.81
CA SER A 180 6.14 -11.45 6.81
C SER A 180 6.75 -10.15 7.34
N SER A 181 7.26 -9.31 6.44
CA SER A 181 7.49 -7.89 6.72
C SER A 181 6.19 -7.11 6.60
N LEU A 182 5.95 -6.23 7.56
CA LEU A 182 4.77 -5.40 7.65
C LEU A 182 5.16 -3.93 7.61
N MET A 183 4.35 -3.11 6.96
CA MET A 183 4.53 -1.65 6.96
C MET A 183 3.19 -0.94 7.05
N HIS A 184 3.15 0.14 7.84
CA HIS A 184 2.09 1.12 7.86
C HIS A 184 2.64 2.47 7.43
N PHE A 185 1.90 3.15 6.57
CA PHE A 185 2.18 4.52 6.17
C PHE A 185 0.87 5.30 6.20
N GLY A 186 0.79 6.29 7.09
CA GLY A 186 -0.37 7.14 7.27
C GLY A 186 -0.09 8.55 6.77
N ILE A 187 -0.99 9.11 5.96
CA ILE A 187 -0.93 10.50 5.50
C ILE A 187 -2.16 11.23 6.03
N ASN A 188 -1.95 12.32 6.76
CA ASN A 188 -3.03 13.12 7.30
C ASN A 188 -3.94 13.62 6.16
N ILE A 189 -5.25 13.43 6.30
CA ILE A 189 -6.26 14.12 5.49
C ILE A 189 -6.72 15.35 6.27
N ASP A 190 -7.15 15.09 7.51
CA ASP A 190 -7.48 16.08 8.53
C ASP A 190 -6.67 15.76 9.79
N PRO A 191 -5.64 16.56 10.11
CA PRO A 191 -4.72 16.29 11.21
C PRO A 191 -5.27 16.69 12.58
N ALA A 192 -6.55 17.05 12.70
CA ALA A 192 -7.14 17.40 14.00
C ALA A 192 -6.88 16.29 15.03
N GLY A 193 -6.33 16.68 16.19
CA GLY A 193 -5.94 15.76 17.27
C GLY A 193 -4.48 15.29 17.25
N ALA A 194 -3.69 15.62 16.22
CA ALA A 194 -2.27 15.28 16.19
C ALA A 194 -1.48 15.97 17.32
N PRO A 195 -0.51 15.28 17.96
CA PRO A 195 0.28 15.86 19.06
C PRO A 195 1.32 16.88 18.60
N VAL A 196 1.57 16.96 17.29
CA VAL A 196 2.57 17.83 16.67
C VAL A 196 1.91 18.75 15.64
N LYS A 197 2.62 19.81 15.26
CA LYS A 197 2.17 20.69 14.17
C LYS A 197 2.11 19.91 12.86
N ALA A 198 0.90 19.64 12.40
CA ALA A 198 0.63 18.80 11.25
C ALA A 198 -0.11 19.55 10.14
N VAL A 199 -0.10 18.96 8.96
CA VAL A 199 -0.78 19.42 7.74
C VAL A 199 -1.42 18.19 7.10
N GLY A 200 -2.55 18.36 6.42
CA GLY A 200 -3.27 17.26 5.79
C GLY A 200 -3.63 17.53 4.33
N LEU A 201 -4.00 16.48 3.60
CA LEU A 201 -4.35 16.53 2.18
C LEU A 201 -5.48 17.52 1.87
N ASP A 202 -6.45 17.69 2.78
CA ASP A 202 -7.54 18.65 2.59
C ASP A 202 -7.01 20.10 2.49
N GLU A 203 -6.04 20.46 3.34
CA GLU A 203 -5.39 21.78 3.29
C GLU A 203 -4.56 21.95 2.01
N LEU A 204 -3.99 20.86 1.49
CA LEU A 204 -3.22 20.86 0.24
C LEU A 204 -4.11 20.82 -1.01
N GLY A 205 -5.43 20.67 -0.87
CA GLY A 205 -6.37 20.53 -1.99
C GLY A 205 -6.19 19.23 -2.79
N ILE A 206 -5.65 18.18 -2.16
CA ILE A 206 -5.40 16.88 -2.79
C ILE A 206 -6.54 15.93 -2.48
N ASP A 207 -7.18 15.37 -3.51
CA ASP A 207 -8.20 14.33 -3.35
C ASP A 207 -7.58 13.03 -2.80
N PRO A 208 -7.95 12.59 -1.58
CA PRO A 208 -7.25 11.48 -0.93
C PRO A 208 -7.40 10.14 -1.66
N GLU A 209 -8.56 9.85 -2.25
CA GLU A 209 -8.79 8.59 -2.95
C GLU A 209 -8.00 8.53 -4.26
N ARG A 210 -8.10 9.57 -5.09
CA ARG A 210 -7.33 9.66 -6.34
C ARG A 210 -5.84 9.58 -6.05
N PHE A 211 -5.38 10.29 -5.03
CA PHE A 211 -3.99 10.23 -4.59
C PHE A 211 -3.58 8.81 -4.17
N ALA A 212 -4.39 8.14 -3.33
CA ALA A 212 -4.15 6.77 -2.90
C ALA A 212 -4.01 5.81 -4.08
N ARG A 213 -4.91 5.91 -5.07
CA ARG A 213 -4.89 5.06 -6.26
C ARG A 213 -3.62 5.29 -7.09
N SER A 214 -3.18 6.53 -7.26
CA SER A 214 -1.91 6.85 -7.93
C SER A 214 -0.70 6.27 -7.19
N VAL A 215 -0.67 6.36 -5.85
CA VAL A 215 0.40 5.77 -5.03
C VAL A 215 0.43 4.25 -5.17
N LEU A 216 -0.72 3.58 -5.07
CA LEU A 216 -0.84 2.12 -5.23
C LEU A 216 -0.35 1.65 -6.61
N GLU A 217 -0.77 2.35 -7.66
CA GLU A 217 -0.36 2.06 -9.04
C GLU A 217 1.16 2.21 -9.21
N ARG A 218 1.71 3.35 -8.78
CA ARG A 218 3.15 3.65 -8.92
C ARG A 218 4.02 2.70 -8.10
N TYR A 219 3.60 2.35 -6.89
CA TYR A 219 4.30 1.36 -6.06
C TYR A 219 4.29 -0.03 -6.70
N GLY A 220 3.15 -0.45 -7.27
CA GLY A 220 3.04 -1.69 -8.00
C GLY A 220 3.91 -1.73 -9.26
N GLU A 221 4.05 -0.61 -9.97
CA GLU A 221 5.00 -0.48 -11.08
C GLU A 221 6.46 -0.64 -10.64
N GLU A 222 6.86 0.02 -9.55
CA GLU A 222 8.23 -0.11 -9.04
C GLU A 222 8.54 -1.55 -8.62
N CYS A 223 7.61 -2.22 -7.91
CA CYS A 223 7.79 -3.63 -7.56
C CYS A 223 7.96 -4.52 -8.79
N ARG A 224 7.12 -4.35 -9.83
CA ARG A 224 7.25 -5.10 -11.09
C ARG A 224 8.57 -4.80 -11.82
N SER A 225 9.00 -3.54 -11.79
CA SER A 225 10.25 -3.09 -12.41
C SER A 225 11.47 -3.70 -11.73
N ILE A 226 11.49 -3.74 -10.39
CA ILE A 226 12.53 -4.38 -9.58
C ILE A 226 12.66 -5.86 -9.98
N GLU A 227 11.55 -6.59 -10.01
CA GLU A 227 11.54 -8.01 -10.36
C GLU A 227 12.08 -8.25 -11.79
N THR A 228 11.72 -7.39 -12.73
CA THR A 228 12.27 -7.44 -14.09
C THR A 228 13.77 -7.13 -14.10
N ALA A 229 14.22 -6.16 -13.30
CA ALA A 229 15.62 -5.75 -13.22
C ALA A 229 16.52 -6.86 -12.65
N LEU A 230 16.05 -7.59 -11.64
CA LEU A 230 16.78 -8.73 -11.07
C LEU A 230 17.01 -9.86 -12.08
N ARG A 231 16.11 -10.04 -13.05
CA ARG A 231 16.13 -11.16 -14.03
C ARG A 231 16.84 -10.82 -15.34
N LYS A 232 17.26 -9.58 -15.54
CA LYS A 232 17.90 -9.12 -16.80
C LYS A 232 19.40 -8.82 -16.66
N VAL A 233 19.99 -9.09 -15.50
CA VAL A 233 21.40 -8.86 -15.22
C VAL A 233 22.15 -10.19 -15.15
N ARG A 234 23.36 -10.24 -15.73
CA ARG A 234 24.26 -11.38 -15.56
C ARG A 234 25.02 -11.26 -14.24
N GLY A 235 25.38 -12.39 -13.64
CA GLY A 235 26.36 -12.41 -12.54
C GLY A 235 27.71 -11.85 -13.00
N VAL A 236 28.47 -11.30 -12.05
CA VAL A 236 29.83 -10.79 -12.25
C VAL A 236 30.78 -11.52 -11.31
N ASP A 237 32.01 -11.75 -11.79
CA ASP A 237 33.11 -12.40 -11.05
C ASP A 237 33.92 -11.42 -10.21
#